data_AF-A0A2T3M7X6-F1
#
_entry.id   AF-A0A2T3M7X6-F1
#
_cell.length_a   1.000
_cell.length_b   1.000
_cell.length_c   1.000
_cell.angle_alpha   90.00
_cell.angle_beta   90.00
_cell.angle_gamma   90.00
#
_symmetry.space_group_name_H-M   'P 1'
#
loop_
_entity.id
_entity.type
_entity.pdbx_description
1 polymer ?
#
loop_
_entity_poly.entity_id
_entity_poly.type
_entity_poly.pdbx_seq_one_letter_code
_entity_poly.pdbx_strand_id
1 'polypeptide(L)'
;MTYSADNHSTISNQIEATNVSPLEQSGSNKNEILNSLKAGKLRKNAKNKIAALLSAATYIEFRSQSMGMDDCWNSNEPRAISVTEFWAWYDKEYSELNIWVDCKEGKVSRVRFSDCMYHFSNDVVLTFDVVTTPDNNQSCEEAEQGEAVELASFEQYEALTQTATVKQVNIIWSESRQFTDNDVLTLDGYNEKSQIEALDIGRGQGYAKTKLEIIFADGTREIFRHDIDADYPTLCHYYAAVSQVKLLSQTKAVLIYQQVRQALLEGYLSPLNSTEKHPTPPESTEKSRKVLSLGDYKARIESKRERLEARAEKAHQQSDCYYQSSKKLADMLPFGQPILIGHHSEARARRHADKIFNEMGKSVAASKKAAYLENKAMGIGKNGIASDDPEAIQKLRAKLASLEKAQEMMKVANKVVRSQHMTEADKIEYMITSLSLTKEQATAILTPDFCGRVGFASYALTNNSATIRQTKQRLDELEVMHNQEPLSAEGEIEGLFWSLYEEDGRVKFTFDGKPSDEIRTLLKTQGFKWSRYSMAWVRKLTPNAIQSTRYILSQWGMNN
;
A
#
# COMPACT_ATOMS: atom_id res chain seq x y z
N MET A 1 30.87 -26.48 -42.52
CA MET A 1 31.47 -25.17 -42.21
C MET A 1 30.34 -24.19 -41.96
N THR A 2 30.09 -23.92 -40.69
CA THR A 2 29.07 -23.01 -40.16
C THR A 2 29.66 -21.60 -40.10
N TYR A 3 29.13 -20.67 -40.90
CA TYR A 3 29.41 -19.26 -40.72
C TYR A 3 28.26 -18.61 -39.97
N SER A 4 28.50 -18.38 -38.68
CA SER A 4 27.76 -17.46 -37.82
C SER A 4 27.99 -16.04 -38.32
N ALA A 5 26.92 -15.33 -38.67
CA ALA A 5 26.93 -13.89 -38.85
C ALA A 5 26.20 -13.27 -37.66
N ASP A 6 26.98 -12.76 -36.72
CA ASP A 6 26.53 -11.95 -35.60
C ASP A 6 25.96 -10.63 -36.15
N ASN A 7 24.64 -10.51 -36.14
CA ASN A 7 23.97 -9.21 -36.27
C ASN A 7 24.00 -8.53 -34.91
N HIS A 8 24.96 -7.64 -34.74
CA HIS A 8 24.97 -6.63 -33.68
C HIS A 8 23.72 -5.76 -33.78
N SER A 9 22.78 -5.91 -32.85
CA SER A 9 21.69 -4.95 -32.65
C SER A 9 22.20 -3.81 -31.76
N THR A 10 22.46 -2.67 -32.38
CA THR A 10 22.71 -1.39 -31.71
C THR A 10 21.41 -0.91 -31.05
N ILE A 11 21.14 -1.36 -29.82
CA ILE A 11 20.06 -0.79 -28.99
C ILE A 11 20.64 0.41 -28.25
N SER A 12 20.52 1.58 -28.87
CA SER A 12 20.60 2.87 -28.17
C SER A 12 19.32 3.03 -27.34
N ASN A 13 19.33 2.56 -26.10
CA ASN A 13 18.33 2.95 -25.11
C ASN A 13 18.71 4.31 -24.53
N GLN A 14 18.36 5.39 -25.24
CA GLN A 14 18.07 6.65 -24.57
C GLN A 14 16.75 6.46 -23.83
N ILE A 15 16.82 6.40 -22.49
CA ILE A 15 15.65 6.41 -21.63
C ILE A 15 15.17 7.86 -21.62
N GLU A 16 14.19 8.18 -22.47
CA GLU A 16 13.40 9.39 -22.29
C GLU A 16 12.52 9.22 -21.05
N ALA A 17 12.59 10.20 -20.15
CA ALA A 17 11.78 10.26 -18.94
C ALA A 17 10.30 10.30 -19.32
N THR A 18 9.56 9.25 -18.92
CA THR A 18 8.11 9.24 -19.04
C THR A 18 7.55 10.18 -17.98
N ASN A 19 6.98 11.31 -18.42
CA ASN A 19 6.22 12.24 -17.60
C ASN A 19 5.13 11.48 -16.83
N VAL A 20 5.21 11.52 -15.50
CA VAL A 20 4.17 11.02 -14.60
C VAL A 20 3.17 12.15 -14.42
N SER A 21 1.98 12.03 -15.01
CA SER A 21 0.85 12.91 -14.67
C SER A 21 0.38 12.64 -13.24
N PRO A 22 -0.11 13.67 -12.51
CA PRO A 22 -0.41 13.57 -11.09
C PRO A 22 -1.71 12.81 -10.88
N LEU A 23 -1.63 11.67 -10.19
CA LEU A 23 -2.78 10.94 -9.72
C LEU A 23 -3.18 11.53 -8.36
N GLU A 24 -4.25 12.33 -8.32
CA GLU A 24 -4.83 12.79 -7.05
C GLU A 24 -5.33 11.58 -6.25
N GLN A 25 -4.79 11.41 -5.04
CA GLN A 25 -5.20 10.41 -4.07
C GLN A 25 -5.64 11.07 -2.77
N SER A 26 -6.85 10.68 -2.35
CA SER A 26 -7.52 10.96 -1.07
C SER A 26 -6.60 11.01 0.16
N GLY A 27 -6.81 12.02 1.01
CA GLY A 27 -5.95 12.42 2.13
C GLY A 27 -5.83 11.45 3.32
N SER A 28 -6.54 10.31 3.33
CA SER A 28 -6.50 9.32 4.42
C SER A 28 -5.12 8.64 4.57
N ASN A 29 -4.33 8.58 3.50
CA ASN A 29 -3.06 7.83 3.47
C ASN A 29 -1.84 8.60 4.04
N LYS A 30 -1.98 9.90 4.36
CA LYS A 30 -0.84 10.76 4.73
C LYS A 30 -0.31 10.51 6.15
N ASN A 31 -1.19 10.24 7.11
CA ASN A 31 -0.80 10.04 8.52
C ASN A 31 -0.43 8.57 8.82
N GLU A 32 -0.94 7.62 8.04
CA GLU A 32 -0.59 6.20 8.20
C GLU A 32 0.91 5.95 7.94
N ILE A 33 1.49 6.62 6.93
CA ILE A 33 2.89 6.40 6.61
C ILE A 33 3.84 6.93 7.70
N LEU A 34 3.51 8.08 8.31
CA LEU A 34 4.31 8.69 9.39
C LEU A 34 4.30 7.87 10.68
N ASN A 35 3.26 7.06 10.91
CA ASN A 35 3.15 6.15 12.04
C ASN A 35 3.71 4.74 11.75
N SER A 36 3.87 4.37 10.47
CA SER A 36 4.30 3.02 10.06
C SER A 36 5.82 2.83 10.04
N LEU A 37 6.58 3.92 9.90
CA LEU A 37 8.02 3.89 9.69
C LEU A 37 8.78 3.97 11.03
N LYS A 38 9.79 3.12 11.18
CA LYS A 38 10.71 3.12 12.32
C LYS A 38 11.95 3.96 12.01
N ALA A 39 12.56 4.53 13.05
CA ALA A 39 13.81 5.28 12.92
C ALA A 39 14.92 4.39 12.32
N GLY A 40 15.73 4.97 11.43
CA GLY A 40 16.85 4.29 10.78
C GLY A 40 16.95 4.57 9.29
N LYS A 41 17.68 3.70 8.58
CA LYS A 41 17.97 3.87 7.15
C LYS A 41 16.76 3.47 6.29
N LEU A 42 16.27 4.39 5.46
CA LEU A 42 15.26 4.12 4.43
C LEU A 42 15.96 3.78 3.10
N ARG A 43 15.34 2.89 2.32
CA ARG A 43 15.90 2.44 1.04
C ARG A 43 15.57 3.44 -0.06
N LYS A 44 16.56 3.81 -0.87
CA LYS A 44 16.37 4.67 -2.04
C LYS A 44 15.35 4.11 -3.03
N ASN A 45 15.35 2.80 -3.30
CA ASN A 45 14.41 2.23 -4.27
C ASN A 45 12.91 2.26 -3.82
N ALA A 46 12.60 2.68 -2.59
CA ALA A 46 11.24 2.76 -2.07
C ALA A 46 10.47 4.00 -2.59
N LYS A 47 10.42 4.19 -3.91
CA LYS A 47 9.84 5.39 -4.56
C LYS A 47 8.41 5.69 -4.11
N ASN A 48 7.58 4.67 -3.86
CA ASN A 48 6.21 4.87 -3.34
C ASN A 48 6.20 5.43 -1.91
N LYS A 49 7.10 4.96 -1.03
CA LYS A 49 7.22 5.48 0.34
C LYS A 49 7.81 6.88 0.33
N ILE A 50 8.79 7.14 -0.53
CA ILE A 50 9.39 8.47 -0.72
C ILE A 50 8.34 9.45 -1.28
N ALA A 51 7.53 9.04 -2.26
CA ALA A 51 6.44 9.85 -2.79
C ALA A 51 5.37 10.16 -1.74
N ALA A 52 5.03 9.18 -0.90
CA ALA A 52 4.11 9.38 0.22
C ALA A 52 4.72 10.25 1.34
N LEU A 53 6.03 10.18 1.57
CA LEU A 53 6.74 11.10 2.47
C LEU A 53 6.79 12.52 1.90
N LEU A 54 7.06 12.70 0.60
CA LEU A 54 7.04 14.01 -0.05
C LEU A 54 5.64 14.64 -0.04
N SER A 55 4.59 13.83 -0.20
CA SER A 55 3.20 14.32 -0.16
C SER A 55 2.70 14.62 1.26
N ALA A 56 3.37 14.09 2.28
CA ALA A 56 3.12 14.33 3.69
C ALA A 56 4.10 15.34 4.32
N ALA A 57 5.19 15.72 3.63
CA ALA A 57 6.18 16.65 4.13
C ALA A 57 5.61 18.07 4.20
N THR A 58 5.88 18.75 5.31
CA THR A 58 5.51 20.17 5.48
C THR A 58 6.49 21.06 4.74
N TYR A 59 7.79 20.80 4.89
CA TYR A 59 8.84 21.53 4.18
C TYR A 59 9.80 20.57 3.49
N ILE A 60 10.25 21.00 2.31
CA ILE A 60 11.28 20.33 1.51
C ILE A 60 12.40 21.33 1.34
N GLU A 61 13.48 21.15 2.10
CA GLU A 61 14.63 22.04 2.08
C GLU A 61 15.84 21.36 1.46
N PHE A 62 16.53 22.08 0.60
CA PHE A 62 17.85 21.74 0.11
C PHE A 62 18.90 22.47 0.94
N ARG A 63 19.78 21.71 1.61
CA ARG A 63 20.87 22.21 2.43
C ARG A 63 22.18 21.78 1.78
N SER A 64 23.06 22.74 1.50
CA SER A 64 24.40 22.43 1.00
C SER A 64 25.44 22.85 2.02
N GLN A 65 26.37 21.96 2.31
CA GLN A 65 27.45 22.19 3.25
C GLN A 65 28.78 21.74 2.67
N SER A 66 29.84 22.44 3.04
CA SER A 66 31.23 22.18 2.65
C SER A 66 32.12 22.24 3.88
N MET A 67 33.15 21.41 3.92
CA MET A 67 34.16 21.47 4.97
C MET A 67 35.36 22.30 4.49
N GLY A 68 35.72 23.32 5.26
CA GLY A 68 36.91 24.13 5.03
C GLY A 68 38.20 23.37 5.35
N MET A 69 39.35 23.96 4.98
CA MET A 69 40.69 23.42 5.29
C MET A 69 40.97 23.39 6.81
N ASP A 70 40.15 24.07 7.60
CA ASP A 70 40.16 24.17 9.06
C ASP A 70 39.25 23.13 9.75
N ASP A 71 38.76 22.14 9.00
CA ASP A 71 37.78 21.13 9.45
C ASP A 71 36.45 21.73 9.96
N CYS A 72 36.19 23.02 9.69
CA CYS A 72 34.92 23.67 10.03
C CYS A 72 33.90 23.46 8.91
N TRP A 73 32.65 23.19 9.30
CA TRP A 73 31.53 23.09 8.36
C TRP A 73 30.99 24.48 8.03
N ASN A 74 31.01 24.81 6.74
CA ASN A 74 30.34 25.97 6.18
C ASN A 74 29.06 25.51 5.49
N SER A 75 27.91 25.89 6.05
CA SER A 75 26.59 25.62 5.48
C SER A 75 26.07 26.85 4.73
N ASN A 76 25.59 26.65 3.51
CA ASN A 76 24.81 27.67 2.81
C ASN A 76 23.40 27.76 3.42
N GLU A 77 22.73 28.89 3.19
CA GLU A 77 21.34 29.08 3.60
C GLU A 77 20.43 27.99 2.98
N PRO A 78 19.56 27.35 3.77
CA PRO A 78 18.61 26.38 3.26
C PRO A 78 17.71 26.98 2.18
N ARG A 79 17.56 26.27 1.07
CA ARG A 79 16.70 26.68 -0.04
C ARG A 79 15.50 25.75 -0.14
N ALA A 80 14.29 26.30 -0.08
CA ALA A 80 13.08 25.52 -0.38
C ALA A 80 13.12 25.03 -1.83
N ILE A 81 12.79 23.75 -2.05
CA ILE A 81 12.72 23.15 -3.39
C ILE A 81 11.36 22.51 -3.63
N SER A 82 10.92 22.49 -4.88
CA SER A 82 9.66 21.83 -5.26
C SER A 82 9.81 20.30 -5.33
N VAL A 83 8.67 19.57 -5.30
CA VAL A 83 8.67 18.11 -5.50
C VAL A 83 9.26 17.71 -6.86
N THR A 84 9.04 18.52 -7.89
CA THR A 84 9.60 18.29 -9.24
C THR A 84 11.11 18.43 -9.24
N GLU A 85 11.64 19.48 -8.60
CA GLU A 85 13.08 19.70 -8.43
C GLU A 85 13.72 18.61 -7.57
N PHE A 86 13.03 18.14 -6.52
CA PHE A 86 13.47 17.00 -5.73
C PHE A 86 13.68 15.78 -6.61
N TRP A 87 12.72 15.39 -7.46
CA TRP A 87 12.87 14.20 -8.29
C TRP A 87 14.00 14.34 -9.33
N ALA A 88 14.18 15.53 -9.90
CA ALA A 88 15.30 15.80 -10.80
C ALA A 88 16.66 15.65 -10.10
N TRP A 89 16.79 16.18 -8.88
CA TRP A 89 17.99 16.01 -8.06
C TRP A 89 18.18 14.55 -7.61
N TYR A 90 17.10 13.90 -7.17
CA TYR A 90 17.06 12.53 -6.70
C TYR A 90 17.54 11.52 -7.75
N ASP A 91 17.08 11.67 -9.00
CA ASP A 91 17.50 10.79 -10.09
C ASP A 91 18.96 11.08 -10.51
N LYS A 92 19.42 12.33 -10.38
CA LYS A 92 20.82 12.72 -10.65
C LYS A 92 21.80 12.13 -9.63
N GLU A 93 21.48 12.23 -8.34
CA GLU A 93 22.38 11.82 -7.24
C GLU A 93 22.08 10.39 -6.70
N TYR A 94 21.24 9.63 -7.42
CA TYR A 94 20.73 8.32 -6.99
C TYR A 94 21.81 7.30 -6.60
N SER A 95 22.98 7.34 -7.26
CA SER A 95 24.06 6.38 -7.01
C SER A 95 24.60 6.48 -5.58
N GLU A 96 24.81 7.68 -5.08
CA GLU A 96 25.46 7.96 -3.79
C GLU A 96 24.46 8.27 -2.64
N LEU A 97 23.17 8.32 -2.96
CA LEU A 97 22.12 8.71 -2.03
C LEU A 97 21.93 7.76 -0.83
N ASN A 98 21.97 8.33 0.38
CA ASN A 98 21.57 7.69 1.63
C ASN A 98 20.36 8.39 2.24
N ILE A 99 19.37 7.62 2.68
CA ILE A 99 18.14 8.17 3.28
C ILE A 99 18.04 7.73 4.74
N TRP A 100 17.82 8.69 5.62
CA TRP A 100 17.69 8.49 7.06
C TRP A 100 16.36 9.02 7.56
N VAL A 101 15.67 8.22 8.37
CA VAL A 101 14.39 8.55 8.98
C VAL A 101 14.60 8.70 10.48
N ASP A 102 14.28 9.87 11.00
CA ASP A 102 14.28 10.15 12.43
C ASP A 102 12.83 10.10 12.92
N CYS A 103 12.60 9.39 14.04
CA CYS A 103 11.30 9.33 14.69
C CYS A 103 11.37 9.91 16.10
N LYS A 104 10.36 10.68 16.49
CA LYS A 104 10.12 11.13 17.87
C LYS A 104 8.76 10.59 18.31
N GLU A 105 8.68 10.05 19.53
CA GLU A 105 7.44 9.47 20.10
C GLU A 105 6.75 8.42 19.20
N GLY A 106 7.53 7.69 18.41
CA GLY A 106 7.01 6.67 17.48
C GLY A 106 6.46 7.21 16.16
N LYS A 107 6.54 8.52 15.90
CA LYS A 107 6.17 9.16 14.62
C LYS A 107 7.40 9.70 13.89
N VAL A 108 7.40 9.64 12.55
CA VAL A 108 8.46 10.24 11.73
C VAL A 108 8.47 11.76 11.88
N SER A 109 9.58 12.32 12.36
CA SER A 109 9.75 13.77 12.54
C SER A 109 10.58 14.41 11.43
N ARG A 110 11.57 13.68 10.90
CA ARG A 110 12.49 14.20 9.88
C ARG A 110 12.97 13.08 8.96
N VAL A 111 13.08 13.35 7.67
CA VAL A 111 13.73 12.45 6.71
C VAL A 111 14.82 13.21 5.98
N ARG A 112 16.06 12.71 6.04
CA ARG A 112 17.24 13.30 5.39
C ARG A 112 17.68 12.43 4.22
N PHE A 113 17.81 13.05 3.05
CA PHE A 113 18.36 12.47 1.82
C PHE A 113 19.73 13.11 1.63
N SER A 114 20.81 12.36 1.82
CA SER A 114 22.18 12.88 1.75
C SER A 114 22.94 12.22 0.60
N ASP A 115 23.68 13.02 -0.16
CA ASP A 115 24.37 12.60 -1.39
C ASP A 115 25.85 12.22 -1.21
N CYS A 116 26.44 12.29 0.00
CA CYS A 116 27.91 12.34 0.08
C CYS A 116 28.66 11.50 1.12
N MET A 117 29.95 11.36 0.74
CA MET A 117 31.09 10.89 1.53
C MET A 117 32.06 12.07 1.79
N TYR A 118 32.17 12.43 3.07
CA TYR A 118 33.30 13.06 3.79
C TYR A 118 33.72 14.54 3.64
N HIS A 119 33.31 15.37 2.67
CA HIS A 119 33.75 16.80 2.65
C HIS A 119 32.75 17.83 2.07
N PHE A 120 31.77 17.40 1.26
CA PHE A 120 30.74 18.27 0.68
C PHE A 120 29.43 17.50 0.66
N SER A 121 28.36 17.98 1.31
CA SER A 121 27.06 17.32 1.22
C SER A 121 25.97 18.25 0.73
N ASN A 122 25.16 17.75 -0.20
CA ASN A 122 23.86 18.31 -0.51
C ASN A 122 22.80 17.38 0.07
N ASP A 123 22.11 17.89 1.08
CA ASP A 123 21.09 17.16 1.77
C ASP A 123 19.72 17.75 1.43
N VAL A 124 18.78 16.91 0.99
CA VAL A 124 17.37 17.28 1.04
C VAL A 124 16.79 16.82 2.36
N VAL A 125 16.20 17.74 3.12
CA VAL A 125 15.55 17.46 4.40
C VAL A 125 14.05 17.66 4.23
N LEU A 126 13.31 16.59 4.51
CA LEU A 126 11.87 16.64 4.72
C LEU A 126 11.62 16.80 6.21
N THR A 127 10.90 17.86 6.56
CA THR A 127 10.36 18.04 7.90
C THR A 127 8.86 17.82 7.87
N PHE A 128 8.39 17.19 8.93
CA PHE A 128 6.98 16.89 9.15
C PHE A 128 6.61 17.60 10.43
N ASP A 129 5.43 18.20 10.50
CA ASP A 129 4.93 18.85 11.71
C ASP A 129 4.52 17.82 12.77
N VAL A 130 5.50 17.05 13.24
CA VAL A 130 5.52 16.43 14.55
C VAL A 130 6.89 16.79 15.11
N VAL A 131 6.86 17.77 16.03
CA VAL A 131 7.96 18.41 16.74
C VAL A 131 8.61 19.60 16.02
N THR A 132 7.98 20.76 16.15
CA THR A 132 8.72 22.01 16.33
C THR A 132 8.95 22.21 17.83
N THR A 133 10.20 22.03 18.26
CA THR A 133 10.77 22.95 19.24
C THR A 133 12.05 23.49 18.63
N PRO A 134 12.33 24.79 18.83
CA PRO A 134 13.22 25.59 18.01
C PRO A 134 14.65 25.09 18.09
N ASP A 135 15.41 25.33 17.02
CA ASP A 135 16.86 25.22 17.03
C ASP A 135 17.42 26.06 18.19
N ASN A 136 17.93 25.39 19.23
CA ASN A 136 18.92 25.97 20.11
C ASN A 136 20.29 25.42 19.69
N ASN A 137 20.90 26.11 18.72
CA ASN A 137 22.30 26.48 18.91
C ASN A 137 22.32 27.65 19.91
N GLN A 138 22.36 27.29 21.19
CA GLN A 138 23.02 28.05 22.23
C GLN A 138 24.00 27.04 22.84
N SER A 139 25.31 27.21 22.72
CA SER A 139 26.04 28.03 23.69
C SER A 139 25.08 28.62 24.72
N CYS A 140 24.86 27.86 25.79
CA CYS A 140 24.26 28.23 27.06
C CYS A 140 23.61 29.62 27.10
N GLU A 141 22.28 29.70 27.25
CA GLU A 141 21.60 30.57 28.24
C GLU A 141 20.07 30.41 28.20
N GLU A 142 19.57 29.89 29.33
CA GLU A 142 18.24 29.80 29.97
C GLU A 142 16.93 30.31 29.30
N ALA A 143 15.85 29.59 29.63
CA ALA A 143 14.47 29.74 29.17
C ALA A 143 13.64 30.76 29.96
N GLU A 144 12.70 31.45 29.30
CA GLU A 144 11.55 32.10 29.93
C GLU A 144 10.25 31.33 29.60
N GLN A 145 9.46 31.03 30.62
CA GLN A 145 8.20 30.27 30.58
C GLN A 145 7.03 31.19 30.19
N GLY A 146 6.22 30.81 29.20
CA GLY A 146 4.95 31.48 28.88
C GLY A 146 3.79 30.96 29.74
N GLU A 147 2.91 31.86 30.19
CA GLU A 147 1.71 31.54 31.01
C GLU A 147 0.71 30.62 30.28
N ALA A 148 0.02 29.78 31.06
CA ALA A 148 -0.99 28.85 30.56
C ALA A 148 -2.24 29.60 30.06
N VAL A 149 -2.75 29.21 28.87
CA VAL A 149 -3.97 29.78 28.29
C VAL A 149 -5.20 29.28 29.07
N GLU A 150 -5.97 30.20 29.66
CA GLU A 150 -7.24 29.91 30.35
C GLU A 150 -8.47 30.11 29.43
N LEU A 151 -9.28 29.05 29.25
CA LEU A 151 -10.57 29.09 28.53
C LEU A 151 -11.69 29.68 29.40
N ALA A 152 -12.72 30.26 28.78
CA ALA A 152 -13.93 30.66 29.48
C ALA A 152 -14.65 29.46 30.14
N SER A 153 -15.02 29.61 31.41
CA SER A 153 -15.80 28.62 32.14
C SER A 153 -17.28 28.70 31.74
N PHE A 154 -17.90 27.54 31.53
CA PHE A 154 -19.34 27.46 31.25
C PHE A 154 -20.19 27.91 32.45
N GLU A 155 -19.61 27.94 33.65
CA GLU A 155 -20.26 28.41 34.89
C GLU A 155 -20.73 29.87 34.81
N GLN A 156 -20.20 30.67 33.87
CA GLN A 156 -20.66 32.04 33.64
C GLN A 156 -22.15 32.17 33.22
N TYR A 157 -22.80 31.06 32.85
CA TYR A 157 -24.20 31.01 32.44
C TYR A 157 -25.11 30.39 33.52
N GLU A 158 -25.23 31.04 34.69
CA GLU A 158 -25.95 30.50 35.86
C GLU A 158 -27.48 30.42 35.70
N ALA A 159 -28.08 30.99 34.66
CA ALA A 159 -29.54 31.20 34.54
C ALA A 159 -30.20 30.68 33.24
N LEU A 160 -29.75 29.54 32.69
CA LEU A 160 -30.37 28.94 31.49
C LEU A 160 -31.63 28.13 31.84
N THR A 161 -32.81 28.58 31.38
CA THR A 161 -34.11 27.90 31.64
C THR A 161 -34.53 26.94 30.52
N GLN A 162 -34.01 27.12 29.30
CA GLN A 162 -34.36 26.31 28.13
C GLN A 162 -33.31 25.23 27.89
N THR A 163 -33.75 24.01 27.54
CA THR A 163 -32.87 22.87 27.24
C THR A 163 -33.23 22.25 25.89
N ALA A 164 -32.22 21.83 25.12
CA ALA A 164 -32.41 21.14 23.84
C ALA A 164 -31.49 19.91 23.76
N THR A 165 -32.01 18.80 23.24
CA THR A 165 -31.24 17.55 23.13
C THR A 165 -30.73 17.37 21.70
N VAL A 166 -29.41 17.22 21.54
CA VAL A 166 -28.74 17.07 20.26
C VAL A 166 -28.56 15.59 19.93
N LYS A 167 -29.01 15.18 18.74
CA LYS A 167 -28.85 13.82 18.22
C LYS A 167 -27.47 13.63 17.58
N GLN A 168 -27.08 14.56 16.71
CA GLN A 168 -25.77 14.56 16.05
C GLN A 168 -25.44 15.95 15.48
N VAL A 169 -24.16 16.18 15.26
CA VAL A 169 -23.59 17.40 14.67
C VAL A 169 -22.84 16.98 13.40
N ASN A 170 -23.27 17.48 12.24
CA ASN A 170 -22.61 17.23 10.97
C ASN A 170 -21.73 18.44 10.60
N ILE A 171 -20.44 18.24 10.38
CA ILE A 171 -19.53 19.29 9.90
C ILE A 171 -19.69 19.44 8.40
N ILE A 172 -20.04 20.63 7.92
CA ILE A 172 -20.10 20.91 6.48
C ILE A 172 -18.70 21.28 5.97
N TRP A 173 -18.00 22.15 6.71
CA TRP A 173 -16.57 22.43 6.52
C TRP A 173 -15.96 23.09 7.76
N SER A 174 -14.65 22.99 7.96
CA SER A 174 -13.96 23.64 9.07
C SER A 174 -12.56 24.16 8.71
N GLU A 175 -12.19 25.33 9.24
CA GLU A 175 -10.81 25.84 9.28
C GLU A 175 -9.98 25.19 10.40
N SER A 176 -10.64 24.56 11.38
CA SER A 176 -9.98 23.91 12.53
C SER A 176 -9.32 22.60 12.12
N ARG A 177 -8.19 22.29 12.77
CA ARG A 177 -7.44 21.05 12.54
C ARG A 177 -8.05 19.83 13.24
N GLN A 178 -9.02 20.05 14.12
CA GLN A 178 -9.69 19.01 14.92
C GLN A 178 -10.91 18.40 14.21
N PHE A 179 -11.46 19.09 13.21
CA PHE A 179 -12.64 18.67 12.45
C PHE A 179 -12.28 18.32 11.00
N THR A 180 -12.96 17.34 10.41
CA THR A 180 -12.86 17.04 8.98
C THR A 180 -14.19 17.28 8.27
N ASP A 181 -14.13 17.66 6.99
CA ASP A 181 -15.33 17.97 6.21
C ASP A 181 -16.23 16.74 6.08
N ASN A 182 -17.53 16.92 6.34
CA ASN A 182 -18.57 15.89 6.42
C ASN A 182 -18.47 14.94 7.63
N ASP A 183 -17.71 15.31 8.67
CA ASP A 183 -17.72 14.57 9.94
C ASP A 183 -19.10 14.56 10.59
N VAL A 184 -19.49 13.42 11.16
CA VAL A 184 -20.69 13.27 11.98
C VAL A 184 -20.28 12.97 13.42
N LEU A 185 -20.53 13.91 14.32
CA LEU A 185 -20.09 13.87 15.72
C LEU A 185 -21.27 13.87 16.68
N THR A 186 -21.05 13.33 17.88
CA THR A 186 -21.94 13.59 19.03
C THR A 186 -21.68 15.00 19.57
N LEU A 187 -22.60 15.54 20.38
CA LEU A 187 -22.41 16.85 21.00
C LEU A 187 -21.13 16.90 21.85
N ASP A 188 -20.90 15.87 22.67
CA ASP A 188 -19.72 15.80 23.54
C ASP A 188 -18.43 15.71 22.71
N GLY A 189 -18.42 14.86 21.67
CA GLY A 189 -17.28 14.71 20.78
C GLY A 189 -16.97 15.97 19.98
N TYR A 190 -17.98 16.77 19.63
CA TYR A 190 -17.75 18.09 19.05
C TYR A 190 -17.11 19.05 20.07
N ASN A 191 -17.67 19.12 21.29
CA ASN A 191 -17.23 20.06 22.32
C ASN A 191 -15.80 19.79 22.80
N GLU A 192 -15.39 18.53 22.93
CA GLU A 192 -14.02 18.16 23.27
C GLU A 192 -13.03 18.66 22.20
N LYS A 193 -13.36 18.41 20.93
CA LYS A 193 -12.54 18.83 19.80
C LYS A 193 -12.46 20.35 19.68
N SER A 194 -13.58 21.06 19.88
CA SER A 194 -13.58 22.51 19.81
C SER A 194 -12.83 23.16 20.99
N GLN A 195 -12.84 22.54 22.17
CA GLN A 195 -12.03 23.00 23.31
C GLN A 195 -10.53 22.88 23.06
N ILE A 196 -10.10 21.77 22.46
CA ILE A 196 -8.68 21.59 22.09
C ILE A 196 -8.28 22.65 21.06
N GLU A 197 -9.12 22.90 20.05
CA GLU A 197 -8.85 23.96 19.08
C GLU A 197 -8.80 25.36 19.74
N ALA A 198 -9.69 25.66 20.68
CA ALA A 198 -9.69 26.92 21.39
C ALA A 198 -8.42 27.13 22.25
N LEU A 199 -7.89 26.06 22.86
CA LEU A 199 -6.61 26.08 23.57
C LEU A 199 -5.43 26.30 22.62
N ASP A 200 -5.45 25.64 21.47
CA ASP A 200 -4.39 25.75 20.45
C ASP A 200 -4.34 27.15 19.83
N ILE A 201 -5.48 27.81 19.64
CA ILE A 201 -5.54 29.20 19.14
C ILE A 201 -4.96 30.15 20.19
N GLY A 202 -5.36 30.01 21.45
CA GLY A 202 -4.94 30.91 22.51
C GLY A 202 -5.83 32.15 22.63
N ARG A 203 -5.90 32.72 23.84
CA ARG A 203 -6.76 33.88 24.12
C ARG A 203 -6.27 35.14 23.37
N GLY A 204 -7.16 35.76 22.59
CA GLY A 204 -6.86 36.99 21.84
C GLY A 204 -6.09 36.79 20.53
N GLN A 205 -5.88 35.54 20.08
CA GLN A 205 -5.11 35.21 18.87
C GLN A 205 -5.99 34.93 17.64
N GLY A 206 -7.31 35.10 17.74
CA GLY A 206 -8.27 34.92 16.64
C GLY A 206 -9.29 33.83 16.91
N TYR A 207 -9.90 33.30 15.85
CA TYR A 207 -10.90 32.23 15.91
C TYR A 207 -10.81 31.30 14.69
N ALA A 208 -11.19 30.02 14.85
CA ALA A 208 -11.32 29.07 13.75
C ALA A 208 -12.79 28.92 13.33
N LYS A 209 -13.08 29.10 12.03
CA LYS A 209 -14.46 29.02 11.53
C LYS A 209 -14.86 27.59 11.23
N THR A 210 -15.99 27.16 11.78
CA THR A 210 -16.57 25.83 11.50
C THR A 210 -18.03 25.97 11.08
N LYS A 211 -18.36 25.58 9.85
CA LYS A 211 -19.75 25.50 9.38
C LYS A 211 -20.30 24.11 9.64
N LEU A 212 -21.46 24.03 10.29
CA LEU A 212 -22.05 22.76 10.72
C LEU A 212 -23.57 22.77 10.63
N GLU A 213 -24.14 21.56 10.59
CA GLU A 213 -25.56 21.26 10.70
C GLU A 213 -25.81 20.51 12.01
N ILE A 214 -26.63 21.06 12.91
CA ILE A 214 -27.08 20.36 14.12
C ILE A 214 -28.43 19.72 13.85
N ILE A 215 -28.56 18.44 14.21
CA ILE A 215 -29.82 17.72 14.19
C ILE A 215 -30.26 17.46 15.63
N PHE A 216 -31.42 17.99 16.00
CA PHE A 216 -32.00 17.82 17.32
C PHE A 216 -32.83 16.54 17.42
N ALA A 217 -33.11 16.10 18.65
CA ALA A 217 -33.89 14.89 18.91
C ALA A 217 -35.35 14.98 18.43
N ASP A 218 -35.91 16.19 18.32
CA ASP A 218 -37.25 16.46 17.78
C ASP A 218 -37.32 16.43 16.23
N GLY A 219 -36.16 16.25 15.57
CA GLY A 219 -36.02 16.19 14.12
C GLY A 219 -35.81 17.54 13.44
N THR A 220 -35.74 18.64 14.20
CA THR A 220 -35.36 19.96 13.66
C THR A 220 -33.88 20.00 13.27
N ARG A 221 -33.55 20.82 12.27
CA ARG A 221 -32.19 20.96 11.73
C ARG A 221 -31.82 22.42 11.61
N GLU A 222 -30.63 22.77 12.07
CA GLU A 222 -30.10 24.13 12.00
C GLU A 222 -28.71 24.12 11.38
N ILE A 223 -28.47 25.02 10.42
CA ILE A 223 -27.18 25.18 9.76
C ILE A 223 -26.64 26.57 10.07
N PHE A 224 -25.47 26.64 10.69
CA PHE A 224 -24.83 27.91 11.03
C PHE A 224 -23.30 27.76 11.10
N ARG A 225 -22.61 28.89 11.34
CA ARG A 225 -21.17 28.95 11.52
C ARG A 225 -20.86 29.17 13.00
N HIS A 226 -20.04 28.30 13.56
CA HIS A 226 -19.47 28.43 14.89
C HIS A 226 -18.03 28.95 14.78
N ASP A 227 -17.75 30.08 15.40
CA ASP A 227 -16.42 30.69 15.46
C ASP A 227 -15.77 30.25 16.78
N ILE A 228 -14.78 29.35 16.70
CA ILE A 228 -14.16 28.72 17.87
C ILE A 228 -13.01 29.60 18.37
N ASP A 229 -13.12 30.09 19.59
CA ASP A 229 -12.08 30.85 20.29
C ASP A 229 -12.08 30.55 21.81
N ALA A 230 -11.21 31.22 22.56
CA ALA A 230 -11.08 31.02 24.00
C ALA A 230 -12.31 31.47 24.81
N ASP A 231 -13.16 32.35 24.26
CA ASP A 231 -14.35 32.89 24.94
C ASP A 231 -15.62 32.06 24.63
N TYR A 232 -15.68 31.47 23.42
CA TYR A 232 -16.73 30.55 22.96
C TYR A 232 -16.14 29.20 22.51
N PRO A 233 -15.55 28.41 23.43
CA PRO A 233 -14.80 27.22 23.06
C PRO A 233 -15.69 26.02 22.67
N THR A 234 -17.00 26.06 22.93
CA THR A 234 -17.92 24.95 22.61
C THR A 234 -19.28 25.41 22.11
N LEU A 235 -20.01 24.50 21.45
CA LEU A 235 -21.39 24.76 21.05
C LEU A 235 -22.30 25.09 22.23
N CYS A 236 -22.02 24.52 23.41
CA CYS A 236 -22.74 24.90 24.62
C CYS A 236 -22.53 26.38 24.95
N HIS A 237 -21.30 26.90 24.86
CA HIS A 237 -21.02 28.32 25.09
C HIS A 237 -21.71 29.20 24.04
N TYR A 238 -21.63 28.81 22.77
CA TYR A 238 -22.28 29.54 21.67
C TYR A 238 -23.81 29.61 21.85
N TYR A 239 -24.49 28.49 22.10
CA TYR A 239 -25.95 28.47 22.33
C TYR A 239 -26.35 29.14 23.64
N ALA A 240 -25.54 29.04 24.69
CA ALA A 240 -25.79 29.78 25.92
C ALA A 240 -25.71 31.30 25.71
N ALA A 241 -24.74 31.76 24.90
CA ALA A 241 -24.54 33.18 24.62
C ALA A 241 -25.56 33.77 23.64
N VAL A 242 -25.89 33.05 22.55
CA VAL A 242 -26.72 33.56 21.45
C VAL A 242 -28.21 33.32 21.70
N SER A 243 -28.57 32.11 22.14
CA SER A 243 -29.96 31.67 22.22
C SER A 243 -30.45 31.36 23.64
N GLN A 244 -29.60 31.48 24.65
CA GLN A 244 -29.90 31.16 26.06
C GLN A 244 -30.45 29.73 26.25
N VAL A 245 -29.98 28.79 25.42
CA VAL A 245 -30.36 27.37 25.48
C VAL A 245 -29.19 26.51 25.97
N LYS A 246 -29.47 25.59 26.90
CA LYS A 246 -28.52 24.56 27.33
C LYS A 246 -28.65 23.31 26.47
N LEU A 247 -27.60 22.97 25.73
CA LEU A 247 -27.54 21.76 24.93
C LEU A 247 -27.22 20.52 25.78
N LEU A 248 -27.92 19.42 25.51
CA LEU A 248 -27.72 18.12 26.15
C LEU A 248 -27.39 17.06 25.09
N SER A 249 -26.43 16.19 25.38
CA SER A 249 -26.02 15.09 24.50
C SER A 249 -26.99 13.91 24.62
N GLN A 250 -27.32 13.26 23.49
CA GLN A 250 -28.13 12.04 23.51
C GLN A 250 -27.30 10.87 24.07
N THR A 251 -27.56 10.48 25.33
CA THR A 251 -26.83 9.41 26.01
C THR A 251 -27.02 8.05 25.31
N LYS A 252 -25.92 7.32 25.08
CA LYS A 252 -25.93 5.93 24.62
C LYS A 252 -26.64 5.03 25.65
N ALA A 253 -27.41 4.04 25.20
CA ALA A 253 -28.07 3.11 26.11
C ALA A 253 -27.03 2.33 26.94
N VAL A 254 -26.98 2.61 28.25
CA VAL A 254 -26.14 1.88 29.21
C VAL A 254 -26.96 0.72 29.77
N LEU A 255 -26.44 -0.50 29.68
CA LEU A 255 -27.07 -1.68 30.28
C LEU A 255 -26.93 -1.61 31.81
N ILE A 256 -28.01 -1.88 32.53
CA ILE A 256 -28.05 -1.81 33.98
C ILE A 256 -27.36 -3.07 34.56
N TYR A 257 -26.70 -2.96 35.71
CA TYR A 257 -26.08 -4.10 36.41
C TYR A 257 -27.00 -5.33 36.53
N GLN A 258 -28.30 -5.11 36.70
CA GLN A 258 -29.30 -6.17 36.74
C GLN A 258 -29.41 -6.93 35.41
N GLN A 259 -29.35 -6.23 34.28
CA GLN A 259 -29.36 -6.84 32.94
C GLN A 259 -28.07 -7.63 32.69
N VAL A 260 -26.92 -7.11 33.14
CA VAL A 260 -25.64 -7.81 33.06
C VAL A 260 -25.61 -9.05 33.94
N ARG A 261 -26.14 -8.96 35.17
CA ARG A 261 -26.26 -10.09 36.10
C ARG A 261 -27.20 -11.16 35.56
N GLN A 262 -28.29 -10.77 34.91
CA GLN A 262 -29.23 -11.69 34.30
C GLN A 262 -28.60 -12.41 33.10
N ALA A 263 -27.86 -11.70 32.25
CA ALA A 263 -27.08 -12.31 31.16
C ALA A 263 -25.97 -13.26 31.67
N LEU A 264 -25.36 -12.96 32.82
CA LEU A 264 -24.41 -13.84 33.51
C LEU A 264 -25.07 -15.12 34.06
N LEU A 265 -26.25 -15.00 34.67
CA LEU A 265 -27.04 -16.14 35.13
C LEU A 265 -27.55 -17.01 33.96
N GLU A 266 -27.78 -16.39 32.81
CA GLU A 266 -28.16 -17.07 31.56
C GLU A 266 -26.96 -17.65 30.78
N GLY A 267 -25.73 -17.48 31.28
CA GLY A 267 -24.51 -18.16 30.79
C GLY A 267 -23.77 -17.47 29.64
N TYR A 268 -23.97 -16.16 29.42
CA TYR A 268 -23.43 -15.48 28.23
C TYR A 268 -22.00 -14.93 28.35
N LEU A 269 -21.39 -14.85 29.55
CA LEU A 269 -20.04 -14.27 29.73
C LEU A 269 -19.31 -14.77 30.99
N SER A 270 -18.58 -15.88 30.91
CA SER A 270 -17.55 -16.23 31.91
C SER A 270 -16.24 -16.62 31.22
N PRO A 271 -15.11 -15.93 31.49
CA PRO A 271 -13.82 -16.26 30.87
C PRO A 271 -13.17 -17.56 31.40
N LEU A 272 -13.83 -18.26 32.33
CA LEU A 272 -13.26 -19.40 33.07
C LEU A 272 -14.01 -20.73 32.87
N ASN A 273 -15.14 -20.75 32.16
CA ASN A 273 -15.86 -21.98 31.84
C ASN A 273 -15.66 -22.34 30.36
N SER A 274 -14.99 -23.46 30.08
CA SER A 274 -14.76 -23.95 28.72
C SER A 274 -16.01 -24.55 28.04
N THR A 275 -17.18 -24.43 28.68
CA THR A 275 -18.42 -25.12 28.29
C THR A 275 -19.64 -24.20 28.25
N GLU A 276 -19.51 -22.94 27.82
CA GLU A 276 -20.69 -22.08 27.61
C GLU A 276 -20.67 -21.32 26.28
N LYS A 277 -21.89 -21.13 25.76
CA LYS A 277 -22.23 -20.60 24.43
C LYS A 277 -21.79 -19.15 24.31
N HIS A 278 -20.90 -18.87 23.35
CA HIS A 278 -20.65 -17.50 22.92
C HIS A 278 -21.94 -16.87 22.40
N PRO A 279 -22.18 -15.56 22.62
CA PRO A 279 -23.21 -14.85 21.86
C PRO A 279 -22.88 -15.09 20.39
N THR A 280 -23.78 -15.77 19.69
CA THR A 280 -23.63 -16.03 18.27
C THR A 280 -23.36 -14.67 17.64
N PRO A 281 -22.24 -14.47 16.90
CA PRO A 281 -22.11 -13.31 16.04
C PRO A 281 -23.44 -13.18 15.28
N PRO A 282 -23.98 -11.96 15.09
CA PRO A 282 -25.22 -11.81 14.32
C PRO A 282 -25.03 -12.65 13.07
N GLU A 283 -25.89 -13.66 12.87
CA GLU A 283 -25.73 -14.60 11.77
C GLU A 283 -25.49 -13.74 10.54
N SER A 284 -24.30 -13.83 9.95
CA SER A 284 -24.11 -13.19 8.66
C SER A 284 -25.11 -13.93 7.78
N THR A 285 -26.16 -13.22 7.36
CA THR A 285 -27.25 -13.77 6.55
C THR A 285 -26.74 -14.38 5.25
N GLU A 286 -25.47 -14.16 4.93
CA GLU A 286 -24.72 -14.74 3.83
C GLU A 286 -23.74 -15.82 4.35
N LYS A 287 -24.11 -17.11 4.27
CA LYS A 287 -23.17 -18.24 4.40
C LYS A 287 -22.25 -18.37 3.18
N SER A 288 -21.69 -17.26 2.71
CA SER A 288 -20.89 -17.22 1.49
C SER A 288 -19.40 -17.43 1.80
N ARG A 289 -18.71 -18.23 0.98
CA ARG A 289 -17.28 -18.52 1.10
C ARG A 289 -16.38 -17.26 1.06
N LYS A 290 -16.89 -16.16 0.52
CA LYS A 290 -16.20 -14.88 0.30
C LYS A 290 -15.62 -14.27 1.58
N VAL A 291 -16.35 -14.32 2.69
CA VAL A 291 -16.01 -13.56 3.92
C VAL A 291 -14.94 -14.26 4.76
N LEU A 292 -14.98 -15.59 4.85
CA LEU A 292 -14.12 -16.37 5.76
C LEU A 292 -12.79 -16.78 5.13
N SER A 293 -12.79 -17.10 3.83
CA SER A 293 -11.64 -17.75 3.20
C SER A 293 -10.59 -16.75 2.70
N LEU A 294 -10.97 -15.51 2.33
CA LEU A 294 -10.12 -14.68 1.46
C LEU A 294 -9.04 -13.85 2.18
N GLY A 295 -9.18 -13.59 3.49
CA GLY A 295 -8.21 -12.83 4.29
C GLY A 295 -7.83 -11.45 3.71
N ASP A 296 -6.78 -10.83 4.23
CA ASP A 296 -6.23 -9.60 3.63
C ASP A 296 -5.22 -9.94 2.52
N TYR A 297 -5.77 -10.20 1.32
CA TYR A 297 -4.99 -10.46 0.11
C TYR A 297 -3.96 -9.36 -0.18
N LYS A 298 -4.31 -8.09 0.04
CA LYS A 298 -3.44 -6.94 -0.25
C LYS A 298 -2.23 -6.95 0.68
N ALA A 299 -2.45 -7.12 1.99
CA ALA A 299 -1.35 -7.23 2.96
C ALA A 299 -0.41 -8.41 2.66
N ARG A 300 -0.94 -9.56 2.23
CA ARG A 300 -0.13 -10.73 1.87
C ARG A 300 0.76 -10.48 0.66
N ILE A 301 0.21 -9.81 -0.36
CA ILE A 301 0.96 -9.41 -1.55
C ILE A 301 2.06 -8.42 -1.18
N GLU A 302 1.75 -7.43 -0.34
CA GLU A 302 2.70 -6.43 0.15
C GLU A 302 3.83 -7.07 0.94
N SER A 303 3.50 -7.90 1.93
CA SER A 303 4.49 -8.63 2.74
C SER A 303 5.41 -9.53 1.88
N LYS A 304 4.89 -10.10 0.79
CA LYS A 304 5.73 -10.87 -0.14
C LYS A 304 6.67 -9.96 -0.92
N ARG A 305 6.21 -8.79 -1.36
CA ARG A 305 7.03 -7.79 -2.05
C ARG A 305 8.13 -7.28 -1.13
N GLU A 306 7.77 -6.86 0.08
CA GLU A 306 8.72 -6.37 1.09
C GLU A 306 9.80 -7.40 1.42
N ARG A 307 9.44 -8.69 1.55
CA ARG A 307 10.44 -9.76 1.78
C ARG A 307 11.40 -9.94 0.61
N LEU A 308 10.95 -9.79 -0.62
CA LEU A 308 11.84 -9.88 -1.79
C LEU A 308 12.74 -8.66 -1.87
N GLU A 309 12.20 -7.47 -1.64
CA GLU A 309 12.96 -6.24 -1.58
C GLU A 309 14.01 -6.30 -0.46
N ALA A 310 13.67 -6.78 0.74
CA ALA A 310 14.61 -7.00 1.85
C ALA A 310 15.79 -7.91 1.45
N ARG A 311 15.51 -8.94 0.66
CA ARG A 311 16.55 -9.85 0.16
C ARG A 311 17.38 -9.21 -0.95
N ALA A 312 16.77 -8.37 -1.80
CA ALA A 312 17.47 -7.62 -2.84
C ALA A 312 18.45 -6.62 -2.22
N GLU A 313 18.00 -5.86 -1.22
CA GLU A 313 18.82 -4.91 -0.46
C GLU A 313 20.02 -5.59 0.19
N LYS A 314 19.80 -6.74 0.84
CA LYS A 314 20.90 -7.53 1.40
C LYS A 314 21.89 -8.01 0.33
N ALA A 315 21.42 -8.30 -0.88
CA ALA A 315 22.28 -8.68 -2.00
C ALA A 315 23.05 -7.47 -2.57
N HIS A 316 22.45 -6.28 -2.60
CA HIS A 316 23.15 -5.02 -2.92
C HIS A 316 24.26 -4.73 -1.91
N GLN A 317 23.97 -4.77 -0.62
CA GLN A 317 24.97 -4.58 0.44
C GLN A 317 26.13 -5.58 0.31
N GLN A 318 25.84 -6.85 0.00
CA GLN A 318 26.88 -7.84 -0.28
C GLN A 318 27.71 -7.49 -1.52
N SER A 319 27.07 -7.04 -2.59
CA SER A 319 27.75 -6.56 -3.79
C SER A 319 28.71 -5.43 -3.47
N ASP A 320 28.25 -4.42 -2.74
CA ASP A 320 29.04 -3.25 -2.37
C ASP A 320 30.22 -3.63 -1.48
N CYS A 321 30.01 -4.51 -0.50
CA CYS A 321 31.09 -5.03 0.35
C CYS A 321 32.17 -5.75 -0.48
N TYR A 322 31.78 -6.63 -1.41
CA TYR A 322 32.74 -7.34 -2.28
C TYR A 322 33.44 -6.39 -3.25
N TYR A 323 32.72 -5.39 -3.77
CA TYR A 323 33.30 -4.37 -4.63
C TYR A 323 34.33 -3.52 -3.88
N GLN A 324 33.99 -3.03 -2.68
CA GLN A 324 34.91 -2.28 -1.83
C GLN A 324 36.12 -3.13 -1.41
N SER A 325 35.93 -4.41 -1.11
CA SER A 325 37.02 -5.38 -0.84
C SER A 325 37.95 -5.52 -2.04
N SER A 326 37.39 -5.74 -3.24
CA SER A 326 38.14 -5.79 -4.50
C SER A 326 38.89 -4.49 -4.78
N LYS A 327 38.25 -3.34 -4.56
CA LYS A 327 38.84 -2.01 -4.76
C LYS A 327 40.01 -1.78 -3.80
N LYS A 328 39.84 -2.04 -2.50
CA LYS A 328 40.92 -1.95 -1.50
C LYS A 328 42.12 -2.82 -1.84
N LEU A 329 41.90 -4.03 -2.36
CA LEU A 329 42.97 -4.91 -2.84
C LEU A 329 43.63 -4.31 -4.09
N ALA A 330 42.85 -3.80 -5.04
CA ALA A 330 43.38 -3.19 -6.25
C ALA A 330 44.19 -1.92 -5.97
N ASP A 331 43.76 -1.07 -5.03
CA ASP A 331 44.43 0.18 -4.64
C ASP A 331 45.83 -0.06 -4.04
N MET A 332 46.11 -1.27 -3.54
CA MET A 332 47.46 -1.66 -3.07
C MET A 332 48.45 -1.92 -4.21
N LEU A 333 47.97 -2.08 -5.45
CA LEU A 333 48.82 -2.27 -6.63
C LEU A 333 49.09 -0.90 -7.28
N PRO A 334 50.37 -0.49 -7.41
CA PRO A 334 50.68 0.71 -8.17
C PRO A 334 50.29 0.51 -9.65
N PHE A 335 49.58 1.49 -10.19
CA PHE A 335 49.07 1.45 -11.56
C PHE A 335 50.20 1.20 -12.57
N GLY A 336 49.99 0.24 -13.47
CA GLY A 336 50.91 -0.07 -14.57
C GLY A 336 52.07 -1.01 -14.22
N GLN A 337 52.17 -1.53 -13.00
CA GLN A 337 53.19 -2.54 -12.67
C GLN A 337 52.87 -3.90 -13.32
N PRO A 338 53.71 -4.41 -14.25
CA PRO A 338 53.50 -5.73 -14.83
C PRO A 338 53.85 -6.84 -13.83
N ILE A 339 53.23 -8.02 -13.98
CA ILE A 339 53.64 -9.22 -13.25
C ILE A 339 55.01 -9.66 -13.78
N LEU A 340 56.02 -9.65 -12.90
CA LEU A 340 57.38 -10.09 -13.23
C LEU A 340 57.42 -11.63 -13.34
N ILE A 341 57.43 -12.14 -14.57
CA ILE A 341 57.48 -13.59 -14.87
C ILE A 341 58.87 -14.13 -14.53
N GLY A 342 58.95 -15.25 -13.81
CA GLY A 342 60.20 -15.89 -13.38
C GLY A 342 60.85 -15.31 -12.11
N HIS A 343 60.29 -14.25 -11.52
CA HIS A 343 60.78 -13.65 -10.29
C HIS A 343 60.15 -14.31 -9.05
N HIS A 344 60.84 -14.32 -7.90
CA HIS A 344 60.33 -14.94 -6.67
C HIS A 344 58.99 -14.36 -6.15
N SER A 345 58.63 -13.14 -6.59
CA SER A 345 57.37 -12.46 -6.27
C SER A 345 56.20 -12.80 -7.21
N GLU A 346 56.45 -13.50 -8.32
CA GLU A 346 55.45 -13.84 -9.35
C GLU A 346 54.23 -14.55 -8.78
N ALA A 347 54.46 -15.59 -7.97
CA ALA A 347 53.38 -16.38 -7.37
C ALA A 347 52.49 -15.54 -6.44
N ARG A 348 53.07 -14.58 -5.72
CA ARG A 348 52.32 -13.66 -4.86
C ARG A 348 51.49 -12.68 -5.69
N ALA A 349 52.08 -12.12 -6.75
CA ALA A 349 51.40 -11.18 -7.65
C ALA A 349 50.19 -11.84 -8.35
N ARG A 350 50.34 -13.08 -8.85
CA ARG A 350 49.22 -13.83 -9.45
C ARG A 350 48.10 -14.11 -8.45
N ARG A 351 48.43 -14.65 -7.27
CA ARG A 351 47.42 -14.90 -6.22
C ARG A 351 46.67 -13.63 -5.81
N HIS A 352 47.36 -12.50 -5.79
CA HIS A 352 46.75 -11.21 -5.47
C HIS A 352 45.78 -10.75 -6.58
N ALA A 353 46.19 -10.84 -7.85
CA ALA A 353 45.33 -10.57 -9.00
C ALA A 353 44.10 -11.51 -9.03
N ASP A 354 44.29 -12.80 -8.77
CA ASP A 354 43.20 -13.77 -8.67
C ASP A 354 42.23 -13.42 -7.53
N LYS A 355 42.75 -12.92 -6.40
CA LYS A 355 41.91 -12.49 -5.28
C LYS A 355 41.05 -11.28 -5.65
N ILE A 356 41.63 -10.27 -6.31
CA ILE A 356 40.90 -9.10 -6.83
C ILE A 356 39.81 -9.57 -7.81
N PHE A 357 40.17 -10.40 -8.78
CA PHE A 357 39.23 -10.91 -9.78
C PHE A 357 38.08 -11.70 -9.15
N ASN A 358 38.39 -12.58 -8.18
CA ASN A 358 37.38 -13.38 -7.49
C ASN A 358 36.44 -12.53 -6.63
N GLU A 359 36.94 -11.52 -5.92
CA GLU A 359 36.11 -10.59 -5.14
C GLU A 359 35.20 -9.76 -6.06
N MET A 360 35.73 -9.27 -7.19
CA MET A 360 34.91 -8.61 -8.22
C MET A 360 33.87 -9.57 -8.83
N GLY A 361 34.23 -10.83 -9.07
CA GLY A 361 33.29 -11.84 -9.55
C GLY A 361 32.12 -12.06 -8.57
N LYS A 362 32.40 -12.06 -7.26
CA LYS A 362 31.37 -12.14 -6.21
C LYS A 362 30.48 -10.90 -6.18
N SER A 363 31.02 -9.70 -6.37
CA SER A 363 30.22 -8.48 -6.40
C SER A 363 29.23 -8.51 -7.58
N VAL A 364 29.71 -8.84 -8.78
CA VAL A 364 28.87 -8.97 -9.98
C VAL A 364 27.78 -10.04 -9.79
N ALA A 365 28.10 -11.18 -9.19
CA ALA A 365 27.12 -12.23 -8.91
C ALA A 365 26.04 -11.77 -7.91
N ALA A 366 26.45 -11.04 -6.85
CA ALA A 366 25.53 -10.47 -5.87
C ALA A 366 24.63 -9.38 -6.49
N SER A 367 25.18 -8.51 -7.33
CA SER A 367 24.43 -7.50 -8.09
C SER A 367 23.38 -8.13 -9.02
N LYS A 368 23.75 -9.15 -9.81
CA LYS A 368 22.80 -9.91 -10.65
C LYS A 368 21.68 -10.53 -9.82
N LYS A 369 22.01 -11.06 -8.64
CA LYS A 369 21.02 -11.61 -7.70
C LYS A 369 20.08 -10.52 -7.17
N ALA A 370 20.59 -9.33 -6.86
CA ALA A 370 19.77 -8.20 -6.44
C ALA A 370 18.78 -7.80 -7.54
N ALA A 371 19.26 -7.57 -8.76
CA ALA A 371 18.42 -7.24 -9.92
C ALA A 371 17.35 -8.32 -10.20
N TYR A 372 17.70 -9.61 -10.09
CA TYR A 372 16.73 -10.69 -10.22
C TYR A 372 15.62 -10.62 -9.16
N LEU A 373 15.97 -10.33 -7.90
CA LEU A 373 15.00 -10.22 -6.80
C LEU A 373 14.12 -8.99 -6.94
N GLU A 374 14.66 -7.87 -7.42
CA GLU A 374 13.91 -6.65 -7.72
C GLU A 374 12.91 -6.88 -8.86
N ASN A 375 13.36 -7.47 -9.97
CA ASN A 375 12.47 -7.85 -11.08
C ASN A 375 11.36 -8.78 -10.60
N LYS A 376 11.69 -9.72 -9.71
CA LYS A 376 10.70 -10.61 -9.10
C LYS A 376 9.72 -9.86 -8.20
N ALA A 377 10.18 -8.87 -7.42
CA ALA A 377 9.34 -8.01 -6.59
C ALA A 377 8.39 -7.15 -7.43
N MET A 378 8.91 -6.52 -8.49
CA MET A 378 8.12 -5.74 -9.45
C MET A 378 7.05 -6.57 -10.17
N GLY A 379 7.32 -7.86 -10.39
CA GLY A 379 6.35 -8.80 -10.98
C GLY A 379 5.25 -9.25 -10.02
N ILE A 380 5.37 -9.02 -8.70
CA ILE A 380 4.33 -9.38 -7.75
C ILE A 380 3.10 -8.49 -7.97
N GLY A 381 1.94 -9.13 -8.19
CA GLY A 381 0.66 -8.45 -8.41
C GLY A 381 0.39 -8.06 -9.86
N LYS A 382 1.40 -8.11 -10.74
CA LYS A 382 1.23 -7.91 -12.20
C LYS A 382 0.75 -9.17 -12.94
N ASN A 383 0.82 -10.32 -12.27
CA ASN A 383 0.30 -11.57 -12.82
C ASN A 383 -1.24 -11.51 -12.92
N GLY A 384 -1.82 -12.40 -13.72
CA GLY A 384 -3.28 -12.42 -13.94
C GLY A 384 -4.10 -12.42 -12.65
N ILE A 385 -5.34 -11.94 -12.75
CA ILE A 385 -6.29 -11.77 -11.63
C ILE A 385 -6.30 -13.03 -10.78
N ALA A 386 -6.04 -12.91 -9.49
CA ALA A 386 -5.97 -14.03 -8.56
C ALA A 386 -7.40 -14.44 -8.15
N SER A 387 -7.64 -15.74 -7.89
CA SER A 387 -8.95 -16.22 -7.43
C SER A 387 -9.23 -15.85 -5.97
N ASP A 388 -8.16 -15.62 -5.20
CA ASP A 388 -8.14 -15.27 -3.79
C ASP A 388 -8.21 -13.74 -3.55
N ASP A 389 -8.34 -12.94 -4.61
CA ASP A 389 -8.55 -11.49 -4.51
C ASP A 389 -10.04 -11.20 -4.24
N PRO A 390 -10.41 -10.46 -3.18
CA PRO A 390 -11.81 -10.13 -2.90
C PRO A 390 -12.49 -9.36 -4.04
N GLU A 391 -11.72 -8.64 -4.85
CA GLU A 391 -12.20 -7.87 -6.01
C GLU A 391 -12.08 -8.68 -7.34
N ALA A 392 -11.75 -9.98 -7.28
CA ALA A 392 -11.49 -10.79 -8.48
C ALA A 392 -12.63 -10.78 -9.50
N ILE A 393 -13.88 -10.92 -9.03
CA ILE A 393 -15.08 -10.92 -9.88
C ILE A 393 -15.23 -9.57 -10.58
N GLN A 394 -15.05 -8.45 -9.87
CA GLN A 394 -15.15 -7.11 -10.45
C GLN A 394 -14.07 -6.90 -11.51
N LYS A 395 -12.83 -7.28 -11.23
CA LYS A 395 -11.70 -7.21 -12.18
C LYS A 395 -11.95 -8.08 -13.41
N LEU A 396 -12.53 -9.27 -13.26
CA LEU A 396 -12.88 -10.14 -14.37
C LEU A 396 -14.02 -9.58 -15.22
N ARG A 397 -15.04 -8.98 -14.62
CA ARG A 397 -16.12 -8.29 -15.35
C ARG A 397 -15.59 -7.10 -16.15
N ALA A 398 -14.73 -6.28 -15.56
CA ALA A 398 -14.08 -5.17 -16.26
C ALA A 398 -13.21 -5.67 -17.43
N LYS A 399 -12.43 -6.73 -17.20
CA LYS A 399 -11.65 -7.38 -18.26
C LYS A 399 -12.55 -7.90 -19.38
N LEU A 400 -13.63 -8.60 -19.05
CA LEU A 400 -14.58 -9.12 -20.02
C LEU A 400 -15.20 -8.00 -20.87
N ALA A 401 -15.67 -6.91 -20.25
CA ALA A 401 -16.21 -5.75 -20.95
C ALA A 401 -15.17 -5.12 -21.91
N SER A 402 -13.90 -5.02 -21.49
CA SER A 402 -12.83 -4.53 -22.36
C SER A 402 -12.56 -5.44 -23.57
N LEU A 403 -12.60 -6.77 -23.36
CA LEU A 403 -12.39 -7.75 -24.43
C LEU A 403 -13.56 -7.76 -25.43
N GLU A 404 -14.79 -7.62 -24.94
CA GLU A 404 -16.00 -7.51 -25.77
C GLU A 404 -16.00 -6.21 -26.59
N LYS A 405 -15.67 -5.07 -25.97
CA LYS A 405 -15.49 -3.80 -26.68
C LYS A 405 -14.42 -3.92 -27.78
N ALA A 406 -13.28 -4.53 -27.46
CA ALA A 406 -12.22 -4.77 -28.45
C ALA A 406 -12.68 -5.70 -29.59
N GLN A 407 -13.48 -6.73 -29.28
CA GLN A 407 -14.02 -7.64 -30.29
C GLN A 407 -14.95 -6.92 -31.27
N GLU A 408 -15.90 -6.14 -30.75
CA GLU A 408 -16.84 -5.39 -31.58
C GLU A 408 -16.12 -4.30 -32.39
N MET A 409 -15.16 -3.62 -31.77
CA MET A 409 -14.28 -2.67 -32.46
C MET A 409 -13.56 -3.32 -33.66
N MET A 410 -12.93 -4.47 -33.48
CA MET A 410 -12.25 -5.18 -34.57
C MET A 410 -13.21 -5.64 -35.66
N LYS A 411 -14.42 -6.10 -35.31
CA LYS A 411 -15.45 -6.50 -36.29
C LYS A 411 -15.94 -5.32 -37.11
N VAL A 412 -16.25 -4.20 -36.46
CA VAL A 412 -16.73 -2.98 -37.12
C VAL A 412 -15.64 -2.41 -38.01
N ALA A 413 -14.40 -2.32 -37.52
CA ALA A 413 -13.25 -1.90 -38.33
C ALA A 413 -13.09 -2.78 -39.57
N ASN A 414 -13.11 -4.11 -39.44
CA ASN A 414 -13.03 -5.02 -40.60
C ASN A 414 -14.23 -4.92 -41.54
N LYS A 415 -15.40 -4.51 -41.06
CA LYS A 415 -16.56 -4.21 -41.92
C LYS A 415 -16.32 -2.93 -42.74
N VAL A 416 -15.76 -1.90 -42.11
CA VAL A 416 -15.40 -0.62 -42.76
C VAL A 416 -14.28 -0.80 -43.77
N VAL A 417 -13.23 -1.56 -43.44
CA VAL A 417 -12.13 -1.87 -44.36
C VAL A 417 -12.67 -2.51 -45.65
N ARG A 418 -13.60 -3.45 -45.52
CA ARG A 418 -14.22 -4.18 -46.65
C ARG A 418 -15.25 -3.38 -47.44
N SER A 419 -15.66 -2.18 -47.00
CA SER A 419 -16.66 -1.39 -47.72
C SER A 419 -16.07 -0.84 -49.03
N GLN A 420 -16.80 -1.00 -50.13
CA GLN A 420 -16.38 -0.55 -51.47
C GLN A 420 -16.79 0.90 -51.78
N HIS A 421 -17.76 1.45 -51.02
CA HIS A 421 -18.37 2.76 -51.28
C HIS A 421 -17.76 3.91 -50.46
N MET A 422 -16.73 3.65 -49.66
CA MET A 422 -16.07 4.66 -48.82
C MET A 422 -14.64 4.91 -49.30
N THR A 423 -14.23 6.18 -49.37
CA THR A 423 -12.83 6.53 -49.65
C THR A 423 -11.95 6.19 -48.44
N GLU A 424 -10.63 6.12 -48.62
CA GLU A 424 -9.72 5.86 -47.50
C GLU A 424 -9.80 6.95 -46.41
N ALA A 425 -10.01 8.21 -46.82
CA ALA A 425 -10.21 9.33 -45.90
C ALA A 425 -11.48 9.13 -45.05
N ASP A 426 -12.60 8.76 -45.68
CA ASP A 426 -13.87 8.51 -44.98
C ASP A 426 -13.78 7.31 -44.02
N LYS A 427 -13.01 6.27 -44.41
CA LYS A 427 -12.76 5.10 -43.55
C LYS A 427 -11.99 5.50 -42.29
N ILE A 428 -10.97 6.34 -42.43
CA ILE A 428 -10.17 6.84 -41.31
C ILE A 428 -11.03 7.71 -40.39
N GLU A 429 -11.79 8.65 -40.94
CA GLU A 429 -12.68 9.52 -40.16
C GLU A 429 -13.74 8.70 -39.41
N TYR A 430 -14.34 7.71 -40.07
CA TYR A 430 -15.29 6.82 -39.42
C TYR A 430 -14.65 6.03 -38.27
N MET A 431 -13.44 5.49 -38.45
CA MET A 431 -12.73 4.76 -37.40
C MET A 431 -12.37 5.64 -36.20
N ILE A 432 -11.99 6.90 -36.44
CA ILE A 432 -11.70 7.85 -35.36
C ILE A 432 -12.99 8.20 -34.60
N THR A 433 -14.04 8.57 -35.33
CA THR A 433 -15.30 9.06 -34.73
C THR A 433 -16.08 7.97 -34.02
N SER A 434 -16.19 6.77 -34.61
CA SER A 434 -17.04 5.69 -34.09
C SER A 434 -16.31 4.70 -33.16
N LEU A 435 -15.02 4.46 -33.39
CA LEU A 435 -14.24 3.47 -32.64
C LEU A 435 -13.23 4.10 -31.66
N SER A 436 -13.16 5.43 -31.63
CA SER A 436 -12.21 6.20 -30.80
C SER A 436 -10.76 5.79 -31.05
N LEU A 437 -10.43 5.42 -32.29
CA LEU A 437 -9.06 5.08 -32.69
C LEU A 437 -8.27 6.35 -32.96
N THR A 438 -6.95 6.29 -32.74
CA THR A 438 -6.06 7.36 -33.17
C THR A 438 -5.87 7.33 -34.69
N LYS A 439 -5.50 8.48 -35.28
CA LYS A 439 -5.20 8.57 -36.72
C LYS A 439 -4.12 7.58 -37.15
N GLU A 440 -3.10 7.38 -36.32
CA GLU A 440 -2.01 6.41 -36.54
C GLU A 440 -2.54 4.97 -36.56
N GLN A 441 -3.40 4.61 -35.61
CA GLN A 441 -4.00 3.26 -35.58
C GLN A 441 -4.93 3.02 -36.78
N ALA A 442 -5.76 4.00 -37.14
CA ALA A 442 -6.68 3.88 -38.27
C ALA A 442 -5.93 3.73 -39.61
N THR A 443 -4.86 4.50 -39.81
CA THR A 443 -4.00 4.37 -40.99
C THR A 443 -3.27 3.03 -41.02
N ALA A 444 -2.73 2.56 -39.89
CA ALA A 444 -2.07 1.25 -39.79
C ALA A 444 -3.02 0.06 -40.08
N ILE A 445 -4.31 0.19 -39.75
CA ILE A 445 -5.31 -0.85 -40.07
C ILE A 445 -5.55 -0.94 -41.59
N LEU A 446 -5.42 0.18 -42.31
CA LEU A 446 -5.58 0.24 -43.77
C LEU A 446 -4.29 -0.13 -44.53
N THR A 447 -3.13 -0.02 -43.90
CA THR A 447 -1.88 -0.48 -44.53
C THR A 447 -1.87 -2.01 -44.64
N PRO A 448 -1.59 -2.58 -45.82
CA PRO A 448 -1.46 -4.02 -45.97
C PRO A 448 -0.27 -4.59 -45.19
N ASP A 449 -0.46 -5.78 -44.61
CA ASP A 449 0.61 -6.62 -44.08
C ASP A 449 1.54 -7.12 -45.22
N PHE A 450 2.67 -7.74 -44.86
CA PHE A 450 3.60 -8.43 -45.76
C PHE A 450 2.92 -9.40 -46.74
N CYS A 451 1.77 -9.98 -46.36
CA CYS A 451 0.96 -10.85 -47.22
C CYS A 451 -0.21 -10.14 -47.94
N GLY A 452 -0.23 -8.81 -48.00
CA GLY A 452 -1.27 -8.02 -48.68
C GLY A 452 -2.64 -8.00 -47.98
N ARG A 453 -2.71 -8.42 -46.72
CA ARG A 453 -3.95 -8.46 -45.93
C ARG A 453 -4.18 -7.11 -45.25
N VAL A 454 -5.40 -6.60 -45.30
CA VAL A 454 -5.79 -5.31 -44.71
C VAL A 454 -6.83 -5.53 -43.61
N GLY A 455 -6.80 -4.69 -42.58
CA GLY A 455 -7.66 -4.81 -41.41
C GLY A 455 -7.05 -5.65 -40.28
N PHE A 456 -7.85 -5.87 -39.23
CA PHE A 456 -7.47 -6.77 -38.14
C PHE A 456 -7.40 -8.21 -38.63
N ALA A 457 -6.29 -8.88 -38.31
CA ALA A 457 -6.06 -10.26 -38.69
C ALA A 457 -7.10 -11.23 -38.09
N SER A 458 -7.48 -12.26 -38.85
CA SER A 458 -8.49 -13.25 -38.42
C SER A 458 -8.10 -13.99 -37.14
N TYR A 459 -6.81 -14.33 -36.98
CA TYR A 459 -6.32 -14.99 -35.77
C TYR A 459 -6.49 -14.11 -34.52
N ALA A 460 -6.41 -12.78 -34.65
CA ALA A 460 -6.57 -11.87 -33.51
C ALA A 460 -8.01 -11.91 -32.98
N LEU A 461 -9.00 -11.91 -33.89
CA LEU A 461 -10.42 -12.08 -33.56
C LEU A 461 -10.72 -13.45 -32.92
N THR A 462 -10.12 -14.52 -33.45
CA THR A 462 -10.30 -15.89 -32.90
C THR A 462 -9.64 -16.03 -31.53
N ASN A 463 -8.45 -15.49 -31.33
CA ASN A 463 -7.77 -15.52 -30.04
C ASN A 463 -8.52 -14.70 -28.98
N ASN A 464 -9.04 -13.53 -29.37
CA ASN A 464 -9.83 -12.70 -28.46
C ASN A 464 -11.16 -13.37 -28.10
N SER A 465 -11.87 -13.98 -29.05
CA SER A 465 -13.12 -14.71 -28.76
C SER A 465 -12.91 -15.94 -27.86
N ALA A 466 -11.81 -16.67 -28.05
CA ALA A 466 -11.42 -17.76 -27.14
C ALA A 466 -11.14 -17.22 -25.73
N THR A 467 -10.47 -16.08 -25.62
CA THR A 467 -10.19 -15.42 -24.33
C THR A 467 -11.48 -14.94 -23.64
N ILE A 468 -12.44 -14.39 -24.39
CA ILE A 468 -13.76 -14.01 -23.88
C ILE A 468 -14.47 -15.23 -23.29
N ARG A 469 -14.54 -16.35 -24.03
CA ARG A 469 -15.17 -17.58 -23.55
C ARG A 469 -14.52 -18.10 -22.27
N GLN A 470 -13.19 -18.17 -22.23
CA GLN A 470 -12.46 -18.60 -21.03
C GLN A 470 -12.69 -17.65 -19.84
N THR A 471 -12.76 -16.34 -20.08
CA THR A 471 -13.01 -15.35 -19.03
C THR A 471 -14.43 -15.46 -18.48
N LYS A 472 -15.43 -15.71 -19.35
CA LYS A 472 -16.82 -16.01 -18.94
C LYS A 472 -16.90 -17.25 -18.08
N GLN A 473 -16.37 -18.37 -18.57
CA GLN A 473 -16.34 -19.61 -17.80
C GLN A 473 -15.69 -19.42 -16.42
N ARG A 474 -14.56 -18.71 -16.37
CA ARG A 474 -13.87 -18.42 -15.12
C ARG A 474 -14.69 -17.53 -14.17
N LEU A 475 -15.44 -16.57 -14.71
CA LEU A 475 -16.33 -15.72 -13.92
C LEU A 475 -17.42 -16.57 -13.26
N ASP A 476 -18.10 -17.40 -14.05
CA ASP A 476 -19.18 -18.29 -13.59
C ASP A 476 -18.66 -19.25 -12.51
N GLU A 477 -17.49 -19.86 -12.73
CA GLU A 477 -16.84 -20.75 -11.76
C GLU A 477 -16.55 -20.04 -10.42
N LEU A 478 -16.09 -18.79 -10.45
CA LEU A 478 -15.79 -18.03 -9.24
C LEU A 478 -17.05 -17.52 -8.54
N GLU A 479 -18.08 -17.13 -9.28
CA GLU A 479 -19.37 -16.72 -8.72
C GLU A 479 -20.04 -17.91 -8.00
N VAL A 480 -20.08 -19.08 -8.63
CA VAL A 480 -20.56 -20.31 -7.99
C VAL A 480 -19.72 -20.65 -6.76
N MET A 481 -18.39 -20.53 -6.84
CA MET A 481 -17.50 -20.83 -5.72
C MET A 481 -17.69 -19.86 -4.54
N HIS A 482 -17.90 -18.57 -4.79
CA HIS A 482 -18.09 -17.56 -3.74
C HIS A 482 -19.46 -17.71 -3.04
N ASN A 483 -20.48 -18.15 -3.76
CA ASN A 483 -21.85 -18.31 -3.24
C ASN A 483 -22.07 -19.63 -2.47
N GLN A 484 -21.17 -20.61 -2.62
CA GLN A 484 -21.24 -21.86 -1.87
C GLN A 484 -20.82 -21.68 -0.40
N GLU A 485 -21.32 -22.57 0.45
CA GLU A 485 -20.88 -22.64 1.86
C GLU A 485 -19.39 -23.03 1.96
N PRO A 486 -18.63 -22.42 2.89
CA PRO A 486 -17.26 -22.83 3.19
C PRO A 486 -17.20 -24.30 3.59
N LEU A 487 -16.13 -24.97 3.18
CA LEU A 487 -15.83 -26.32 3.64
C LEU A 487 -15.40 -26.28 5.12
N SER A 488 -16.21 -26.90 5.96
CA SER A 488 -15.90 -27.16 7.37
C SER A 488 -16.34 -28.58 7.70
N ALA A 489 -15.41 -29.39 8.19
CA ALA A 489 -15.71 -30.74 8.65
C ALA A 489 -14.69 -31.17 9.69
N GLU A 490 -15.07 -32.08 10.56
CA GLU A 490 -14.19 -32.65 11.59
C GLU A 490 -14.59 -34.09 11.86
N GLY A 491 -13.64 -34.89 12.33
CA GLY A 491 -13.93 -36.20 12.87
C GLY A 491 -12.66 -36.99 13.15
N GLU A 492 -12.80 -38.31 13.18
CA GLU A 492 -11.75 -39.20 13.66
C GLU A 492 -11.49 -40.31 12.65
N ILE A 493 -10.22 -40.55 12.33
CA ILE A 493 -9.77 -41.63 11.45
C ILE A 493 -8.58 -42.31 12.11
N GLU A 494 -8.64 -43.63 12.26
CA GLU A 494 -7.56 -44.44 12.84
C GLU A 494 -7.11 -43.94 14.23
N GLY A 495 -8.02 -43.38 15.03
CA GLY A 495 -7.69 -42.82 16.36
C GLY A 495 -7.05 -41.43 16.33
N LEU A 496 -6.97 -40.79 15.16
CA LEU A 496 -6.51 -39.41 15.00
C LEU A 496 -7.67 -38.50 14.67
N PHE A 497 -7.84 -37.46 15.49
CA PHE A 497 -8.75 -36.37 15.17
C PHE A 497 -8.18 -35.54 14.00
N TRP A 498 -9.08 -35.15 13.09
CA TRP A 498 -8.78 -34.27 11.99
C TRP A 498 -9.83 -33.18 11.87
N SER A 499 -9.39 -32.01 11.38
CA SER A 499 -10.27 -30.89 11.08
C SER A 499 -9.95 -30.30 9.71
N LEU A 500 -11.01 -29.92 9.00
CA LEU A 500 -11.02 -29.30 7.69
C LEU A 500 -11.59 -27.91 7.82
N TYR A 501 -10.83 -26.92 7.36
CA TYR A 501 -11.28 -25.55 7.31
C TYR A 501 -10.66 -24.81 6.13
N GLU A 502 -11.30 -23.72 5.74
CA GLU A 502 -10.80 -22.81 4.72
C GLU A 502 -10.16 -21.57 5.37
N GLU A 503 -8.96 -21.23 4.93
CA GLU A 503 -8.26 -20.04 5.41
C GLU A 503 -7.29 -19.54 4.33
N ASP A 504 -7.18 -18.23 4.16
CA ASP A 504 -6.19 -17.60 3.28
C ASP A 504 -6.28 -18.02 1.80
N GLY A 505 -7.48 -18.37 1.31
CA GLY A 505 -7.74 -18.87 -0.03
C GLY A 505 -7.21 -20.28 -0.23
N ARG A 506 -7.14 -21.06 0.85
CA ARG A 506 -6.63 -22.43 0.86
C ARG A 506 -7.54 -23.34 1.69
N VAL A 507 -7.60 -24.60 1.26
CA VAL A 507 -8.21 -25.68 2.02
C VAL A 507 -7.12 -26.32 2.88
N LYS A 508 -7.38 -26.47 4.18
CA LYS A 508 -6.43 -27.04 5.14
C LYS A 508 -7.04 -28.26 5.83
N PHE A 509 -6.27 -29.34 5.90
CA PHE A 509 -6.52 -30.47 6.80
C PHE A 509 -5.46 -30.49 7.90
N THR A 510 -5.89 -30.37 9.14
CA THR A 510 -5.09 -30.53 10.35
C THR A 510 -5.37 -31.88 10.98
N PHE A 511 -4.34 -32.47 11.60
CA PHE A 511 -4.41 -33.74 12.30
C PHE A 511 -3.66 -33.58 13.63
N ASP A 512 -4.15 -34.22 14.69
CA ASP A 512 -3.50 -34.17 16.02
C ASP A 512 -2.14 -34.89 16.06
N GLY A 513 -1.87 -35.73 15.06
CA GLY A 513 -0.63 -36.48 14.94
C GLY A 513 -0.28 -36.77 13.49
N LYS A 514 0.68 -37.68 13.28
CA LYS A 514 1.09 -38.09 11.93
C LYS A 514 0.09 -39.12 11.39
N PRO A 515 -0.71 -38.79 10.36
CA PRO A 515 -1.63 -39.76 9.77
C PRO A 515 -0.88 -40.91 9.08
N SER A 516 -1.55 -42.04 8.87
CA SER A 516 -1.00 -43.22 8.20
C SER A 516 -0.50 -42.92 6.79
N ASP A 517 0.34 -43.82 6.25
CA ASP A 517 0.91 -43.61 4.92
C ASP A 517 -0.15 -43.63 3.81
N GLU A 518 -1.25 -44.37 4.01
CA GLU A 518 -2.40 -44.43 3.10
C GLU A 518 -3.10 -43.07 3.00
N ILE A 519 -3.46 -42.47 4.14
CA ILE A 519 -4.08 -41.13 4.20
C ILE A 519 -3.18 -40.07 3.58
N ARG A 520 -1.87 -40.11 3.91
CA ARG A 520 -0.89 -39.17 3.33
C ARG A 520 -0.75 -39.34 1.83
N THR A 521 -0.85 -40.57 1.33
CA THR A 521 -0.79 -40.85 -0.12
C THR A 521 -2.05 -40.35 -0.81
N LEU A 522 -3.23 -40.57 -0.24
CA LEU A 522 -4.51 -40.04 -0.73
C LEU A 522 -4.51 -38.50 -0.81
N LEU A 523 -4.03 -37.83 0.23
CA LEU A 523 -3.92 -36.37 0.24
C LEU A 523 -2.98 -35.87 -0.86
N LYS A 524 -1.83 -36.53 -1.06
CA LYS A 524 -0.87 -36.19 -2.11
C LYS A 524 -1.42 -36.43 -3.52
N THR A 525 -2.11 -37.54 -3.76
CA THR A 525 -2.71 -37.83 -5.08
C THR A 525 -3.80 -36.82 -5.43
N GLN A 526 -4.54 -36.35 -4.41
CA GLN A 526 -5.49 -35.24 -4.54
C GLN A 526 -4.82 -33.85 -4.49
N GLY A 527 -3.49 -33.76 -4.60
CA GLY A 527 -2.76 -32.51 -4.78
C GLY A 527 -2.57 -31.65 -3.53
N PHE A 528 -2.85 -32.16 -2.33
CA PHE A 528 -2.51 -31.50 -1.08
C PHE A 528 -1.01 -31.63 -0.78
N LYS A 529 -0.43 -30.58 -0.21
CA LYS A 529 0.98 -30.54 0.19
C LYS A 529 1.10 -30.25 1.67
N TRP A 530 1.97 -31.00 2.36
CA TRP A 530 2.28 -30.73 3.75
C TRP A 530 3.00 -29.39 3.90
N SER A 531 2.47 -28.52 4.74
CA SER A 531 3.06 -27.23 5.10
C SER A 531 3.59 -27.29 6.52
N ARG A 532 4.90 -27.10 6.67
CA ARG A 532 5.57 -27.04 7.98
C ARG A 532 5.20 -25.77 8.77
N TYR A 533 4.76 -24.71 8.10
CA TYR A 533 4.43 -23.46 8.79
C TYR A 533 3.05 -23.53 9.44
N SER A 534 2.09 -24.14 8.75
CA SER A 534 0.70 -24.27 9.23
C SER A 534 0.43 -25.61 9.90
N MET A 535 1.41 -26.51 9.98
CA MET A 535 1.26 -27.89 10.47
C MET A 535 0.03 -28.61 9.90
N ALA A 536 -0.22 -28.41 8.60
CA ALA A 536 -1.43 -28.86 7.92
C ALA A 536 -1.12 -29.32 6.50
N TRP A 537 -1.99 -30.16 5.95
CA TRP A 537 -2.04 -30.45 4.52
C TRP A 537 -2.83 -29.35 3.82
N VAL A 538 -2.20 -28.69 2.87
CA VAL A 538 -2.72 -27.45 2.28
C VAL A 538 -2.82 -27.56 0.77
N ARG A 539 -3.92 -27.05 0.20
CA ARG A 539 -4.11 -26.87 -1.23
C ARG A 539 -4.74 -25.50 -1.52
N LYS A 540 -4.41 -24.88 -2.66
CA LYS A 540 -5.07 -23.65 -3.11
C LYS A 540 -6.56 -23.91 -3.34
N LEU A 541 -7.41 -23.02 -2.83
CA LEU A 541 -8.85 -23.09 -3.07
C LEU A 541 -9.15 -22.83 -4.55
N THR A 542 -9.72 -23.83 -5.21
CA THR A 542 -10.19 -23.80 -6.60
C THR A 542 -11.42 -24.71 -6.71
N PRO A 543 -12.23 -24.60 -7.77
CA PRO A 543 -13.37 -25.50 -7.98
C PRO A 543 -12.96 -26.99 -7.94
N ASN A 544 -11.82 -27.33 -8.55
CA ASN A 544 -11.27 -28.69 -8.49
C ASN A 544 -10.82 -29.09 -7.08
N ALA A 545 -10.26 -28.15 -6.29
CA ALA A 545 -9.89 -28.45 -4.90
C ALA A 545 -11.13 -28.81 -4.06
N ILE A 546 -12.24 -28.09 -4.23
CA ILE A 546 -13.51 -28.38 -3.52
C ILE A 546 -14.00 -29.78 -3.87
N GLN A 547 -13.97 -30.15 -5.15
CA GLN A 547 -14.39 -31.48 -5.59
C GLN A 547 -13.48 -32.58 -5.05
N SER A 548 -12.16 -32.39 -5.08
CA SER A 548 -11.20 -33.32 -4.47
C SER A 548 -11.41 -33.45 -2.97
N THR A 549 -11.69 -32.37 -2.25
CA THR A 549 -11.97 -32.42 -0.81
C THR A 549 -13.23 -33.23 -0.53
N ARG A 550 -14.32 -33.02 -1.28
CA ARG A 550 -15.54 -33.83 -1.16
C ARG A 550 -15.28 -35.31 -1.43
N TYR A 551 -14.44 -35.63 -2.40
CA TYR A 551 -14.03 -37.01 -2.67
C TYR A 551 -13.23 -37.62 -1.51
N ILE A 552 -12.32 -36.86 -0.90
CA ILE A 552 -11.59 -37.33 0.29
C ILE A 552 -12.56 -37.62 1.43
N LEU A 553 -13.50 -36.71 1.70
CA LEU A 553 -14.51 -36.88 2.74
C LEU A 553 -15.38 -38.12 2.50
N SER A 554 -15.77 -38.39 1.25
CA SER A 554 -16.56 -39.58 0.92
C SER A 554 -15.76 -40.89 1.11
N GLN A 555 -14.45 -40.90 0.84
CA GLN A 555 -13.58 -42.04 1.15
C GLN A 555 -13.47 -42.29 2.67
N TRP A 556 -13.63 -41.24 3.47
CA TRP A 556 -13.61 -41.32 4.93
C TRP A 556 -14.98 -41.61 5.55
N GLY A 557 -15.99 -41.95 4.74
CA GLY A 557 -17.34 -42.29 5.21
C GLY A 557 -18.18 -41.10 5.66
N MET A 558 -17.71 -39.86 5.44
CA MET A 558 -18.49 -38.65 5.68
C MET A 558 -19.24 -38.28 4.39
N ASN A 559 -20.44 -38.85 4.24
CA ASN A 559 -21.38 -38.39 3.24
C ASN A 559 -22.11 -37.16 3.80
N ASN A 560 -21.84 -35.98 3.22
CA ASN A 560 -22.76 -34.84 3.25
C ASN A 560 -23.56 -34.79 1.95
#